data_AF-A0A946TQK0-F1
#
_entry.id   AF-A0A946TQK0-F1
#
_cell.length_a   1.000
_cell.length_b   1.000
_cell.length_c   1.000
_cell.angle_alpha   90.00
_cell.angle_beta   90.00
_cell.angle_gamma   90.00
#
_symmetry.space_group_name_H-M   'P 1'
#
loop_
_entity.id
_entity.type
_entity.pdbx_description
1 polymer ?
#
loop_
_entity_poly.entity_id
_entity_poly.type
_entity_poly.pdbx_seq_one_letter_code
_entity_poly.pdbx_strand_id
1 'polypeptide(L)'
;MADDVKVKEKEVTLESLRKADDDLRLPAVPERTLFPKEIGVAAAREQTPAVGQRATRPDGRLHGLGQTKYIDDMFFPGMLHAKIKRAGISHARIKSIDVSEAEKMPGVMATVIGKEIPVNSFGPSYQDQPLLADDIVRHAGDGVAAVAAVTEQQALDALEKIKVEYEELTPVYDPLEAMKDDAVKIHNNESNVYSSKTIKKGDVEKGFEDSDHIFEATFTTQM
;
A
#
# COMPACT_ATOMS: atom_id res chain seq x y z
N MET A 1 33.39 -20.30 -32.67
CA MET A 1 33.77 -21.40 -31.77
C MET A 1 32.49 -21.94 -31.16
N ALA A 2 32.39 -23.25 -31.18
CA ALA A 2 31.16 -24.02 -31.09
C ALA A 2 30.45 -23.97 -29.74
N ASP A 3 29.14 -24.15 -29.85
CA ASP A 3 28.19 -24.70 -28.89
C ASP A 3 28.77 -25.72 -27.93
N ASP A 4 28.42 -25.60 -26.65
CA ASP A 4 28.35 -26.75 -25.74
C ASP A 4 27.47 -26.43 -24.52
N VAL A 5 26.18 -26.17 -24.76
CA VAL A 5 25.16 -26.31 -23.70
C VAL A 5 24.50 -27.67 -23.88
N LYS A 6 24.85 -28.62 -23.02
CA LYS A 6 24.19 -29.93 -22.95
C LYS A 6 22.80 -29.76 -22.31
N VAL A 7 21.81 -29.41 -23.12
CA VAL A 7 20.40 -29.48 -22.72
C VAL A 7 19.95 -30.94 -22.85
N LYS A 8 19.45 -31.50 -21.76
CA LYS A 8 18.86 -32.85 -21.76
C LYS A 8 17.46 -32.73 -22.35
N GLU A 9 17.28 -33.16 -23.60
CA GLU A 9 15.96 -33.26 -24.20
C GLU A 9 15.12 -34.29 -23.41
N LYS A 10 14.02 -33.82 -22.83
CA LYS A 10 12.95 -34.69 -22.37
C LYS A 10 11.84 -34.61 -23.39
N GLU A 11 11.53 -35.73 -24.04
CA GLU A 11 10.34 -35.92 -24.86
C GLU A 11 9.09 -35.86 -23.97
N VAL A 12 8.60 -34.66 -23.70
CA VAL A 12 7.25 -34.46 -23.14
C VAL A 12 6.45 -33.76 -24.22
N THR A 13 5.54 -34.51 -24.85
CA THR A 13 4.68 -33.99 -25.91
C THR A 13 3.57 -33.13 -25.32
N LEU A 14 3.10 -32.13 -26.09
CA LEU A 14 1.97 -31.28 -25.71
C LEU A 14 0.71 -32.09 -25.38
N GLU A 15 0.47 -33.23 -26.04
CA GLU A 15 -0.61 -34.15 -25.67
C GLU A 15 -0.48 -34.69 -24.24
N SER A 16 0.73 -35.02 -23.79
CA SER A 16 0.93 -35.58 -22.45
C SER A 16 0.64 -34.57 -21.34
N LEU A 17 0.89 -33.28 -21.58
CA LEU A 17 0.55 -32.20 -20.67
C LEU A 17 -0.95 -31.90 -20.65
N ARG A 18 -1.63 -31.99 -21.80
CA ARG A 18 -3.09 -31.80 -21.90
C ARG A 18 -3.86 -32.90 -21.17
N LYS A 19 -3.40 -34.15 -21.27
CA LYS A 19 -4.04 -35.28 -20.58
C LYS A 19 -3.91 -35.15 -19.05
N ALA A 20 -2.76 -34.70 -18.55
CA ALA A 20 -2.58 -34.44 -17.13
C ALA A 20 -3.47 -33.31 -16.60
N ASP A 21 -3.75 -32.29 -17.42
CA ASP A 21 -4.70 -31.20 -17.09
C ASP A 21 -6.16 -31.69 -17.04
N ASP A 22 -6.55 -32.57 -17.96
CA ASP A 22 -7.89 -33.17 -17.97
C ASP A 22 -8.15 -34.08 -16.76
N ASP A 23 -7.13 -34.83 -16.31
CA ASP A 23 -7.22 -35.70 -15.12
C ASP A 23 -7.29 -34.92 -13.79
N LEU A 24 -6.91 -33.63 -13.78
CA LEU A 24 -6.98 -32.73 -12.62
C LEU A 24 -8.30 -31.94 -12.53
N ARG A 25 -9.18 -32.03 -13.54
CA ARG A 25 -10.47 -31.34 -13.52
C ARG A 25 -11.46 -32.08 -12.62
N LEU A 26 -11.89 -31.40 -11.56
CA LEU A 26 -12.99 -31.87 -10.71
C LEU A 26 -14.25 -32.13 -11.57
N PRO A 27 -15.05 -33.17 -11.27
CA PRO A 27 -16.24 -33.48 -12.05
C PRO A 27 -17.21 -32.30 -12.08
N ALA A 28 -17.92 -32.16 -13.22
CA ALA A 28 -18.86 -31.09 -13.45
C ALA A 28 -19.84 -30.93 -12.27
N VAL A 29 -19.93 -29.70 -11.76
CA VAL A 29 -20.85 -29.33 -10.68
C VAL A 29 -22.26 -29.78 -11.06
N PRO A 30 -22.98 -30.55 -10.22
CA PRO A 30 -24.35 -30.97 -10.54
C PRO A 30 -25.24 -29.75 -10.73
N GLU A 31 -26.24 -29.86 -11.62
CA GLU A 31 -27.20 -28.78 -11.89
C GLU A 31 -27.86 -28.30 -10.60
N ARG A 32 -27.72 -27.01 -10.31
CA ARG A 32 -28.34 -26.38 -9.13
C ARG A 32 -29.85 -26.48 -9.22
N THR A 33 -30.47 -27.15 -8.27
CA THR A 33 -31.92 -27.09 -8.05
C THR A 33 -32.29 -25.67 -7.64
N LEU A 34 -33.04 -24.95 -8.48
CA LEU A 34 -33.52 -23.60 -8.20
C LEU A 34 -34.81 -23.70 -7.35
N PHE A 35 -34.75 -23.24 -6.10
CA PHE A 35 -35.95 -23.00 -5.29
C PHE A 35 -36.83 -21.91 -5.94
N PRO A 36 -38.16 -21.87 -5.69
CA PRO A 36 -39.05 -20.98 -6.42
C PRO A 36 -38.71 -19.50 -6.14
N LYS A 37 -38.37 -18.77 -7.20
CA LYS A 37 -38.21 -17.31 -7.21
C LYS A 37 -39.55 -16.66 -7.55
N GLU A 38 -40.32 -16.28 -6.55
CA GLU A 38 -41.23 -15.15 -6.72
C GLU A 38 -40.81 -14.06 -5.74
N ILE A 39 -39.94 -13.16 -6.22
CA ILE A 39 -39.65 -11.91 -5.54
C ILE A 39 -40.26 -10.83 -6.43
N GLY A 40 -41.36 -10.23 -5.96
CA GLY A 40 -42.07 -9.16 -6.65
C GLY A 40 -41.13 -8.03 -7.05
N VAL A 41 -41.24 -7.60 -8.30
CA VAL A 41 -40.42 -6.54 -8.88
C VAL A 41 -41.16 -5.20 -8.74
N ALA A 42 -40.63 -4.27 -7.95
CA ALA A 42 -41.22 -2.94 -7.80
C ALA A 42 -41.14 -2.14 -9.12
N ALA A 43 -42.22 -1.41 -9.44
CA ALA A 43 -42.46 -0.70 -10.70
C ALA A 43 -41.50 0.47 -11.01
N ALA A 44 -40.59 0.83 -10.11
CA ALA A 44 -39.60 1.90 -10.32
C ALA A 44 -38.48 1.54 -11.34
N ARG A 45 -38.64 0.46 -12.10
CA ARG A 45 -37.57 -0.16 -12.92
C ARG A 45 -37.61 0.18 -14.41
N GLU A 46 -38.48 1.08 -14.87
CA GLU A 46 -38.67 1.28 -16.32
C GLU A 46 -37.83 2.39 -16.98
N GLN A 47 -37.03 3.18 -16.25
CA GLN A 47 -36.43 4.38 -16.86
C GLN A 47 -34.99 4.26 -17.39
N THR A 48 -34.26 3.17 -17.14
CA THR A 48 -33.12 2.74 -17.98
C THR A 48 -32.88 1.23 -17.78
N PRO A 49 -32.43 0.48 -18.81
CA PRO A 49 -32.16 -0.95 -18.67
C PRO A 49 -30.97 -1.28 -17.75
N ALA A 50 -30.24 -0.27 -17.24
CA ALA A 50 -29.00 -0.47 -16.47
C ALA A 50 -28.97 0.28 -15.12
N VAL A 51 -29.54 1.48 -14.99
CA VAL A 51 -29.47 2.26 -13.73
C VAL A 51 -30.57 1.80 -12.78
N GLY A 52 -30.20 1.50 -11.54
CA GLY A 52 -31.13 1.03 -10.49
C GLY A 52 -31.49 -0.46 -10.58
N GLN A 53 -30.93 -1.19 -11.53
CA GLN A 53 -31.17 -2.63 -11.71
C GLN A 53 -30.20 -3.48 -10.89
N ARG A 54 -30.65 -4.67 -10.48
CA ARG A 54 -29.78 -5.71 -9.90
C ARG A 54 -28.99 -6.39 -11.04
N ALA A 55 -27.97 -5.72 -11.55
CA ALA A 55 -27.11 -6.24 -12.61
C ALA A 55 -25.94 -7.07 -12.05
N THR A 56 -25.47 -8.05 -12.83
CA THR A 56 -24.25 -8.79 -12.52
C THR A 56 -23.04 -7.90 -12.75
N ARG A 57 -22.18 -7.75 -11.75
CA ARG A 57 -20.91 -7.03 -11.89
C ARG A 57 -19.99 -7.80 -12.87
N PRO A 58 -19.41 -7.17 -13.91
CA PRO A 58 -18.65 -7.87 -14.95
C PRO A 58 -17.52 -8.77 -14.44
N ASP A 59 -16.79 -8.33 -13.42
CA ASP A 59 -15.68 -9.08 -12.78
C ASP A 59 -16.16 -9.96 -11.61
N GLY A 60 -17.44 -9.88 -11.22
CA GLY A 60 -17.97 -10.50 -10.00
C GLY A 60 -17.80 -12.02 -9.98
N ARG A 61 -17.93 -12.67 -11.13
CA ARG A 61 -17.70 -14.11 -11.27
C ARG A 61 -16.24 -14.50 -11.05
N LEU A 62 -15.28 -13.72 -11.55
CA LEU A 62 -13.85 -14.01 -11.40
C LEU A 62 -13.44 -13.91 -9.93
N HIS A 63 -13.93 -12.89 -9.22
CA HIS A 63 -13.70 -12.73 -7.78
C HIS A 63 -14.31 -13.90 -6.98
N GLY A 64 -15.55 -14.27 -7.29
CA GLY A 64 -16.23 -15.38 -6.60
C GLY A 64 -15.61 -16.76 -6.84
N LEU A 65 -14.79 -16.90 -7.89
CA LEU A 65 -14.08 -18.13 -8.24
C LEU A 65 -12.59 -18.11 -7.89
N GLY A 66 -12.07 -17.01 -7.32
CA GLY A 66 -10.62 -16.84 -7.10
C GLY A 66 -9.80 -16.80 -8.39
N GLN A 67 -10.40 -16.39 -9.51
CA GLN A 67 -9.77 -16.32 -10.83
C GLN A 67 -9.26 -14.91 -11.17
N THR A 68 -9.63 -13.91 -10.38
CA THR A 68 -9.03 -12.58 -10.48
C THR A 68 -7.57 -12.67 -10.04
N LYS A 69 -6.65 -12.28 -10.93
CA LYS A 69 -5.24 -12.13 -10.58
C LYS A 69 -5.01 -10.75 -9.97
N TYR A 70 -4.45 -10.72 -8.78
CA TYR A 70 -3.94 -9.53 -8.12
C TYR A 70 -2.44 -9.38 -8.39
N ILE A 71 -1.86 -8.24 -8.00
CA ILE A 71 -0.44 -7.95 -8.21
C ILE A 71 0.48 -9.01 -7.61
N ASP A 72 0.10 -9.61 -6.47
CA ASP A 72 0.88 -10.64 -5.78
C ASP A 72 0.79 -12.02 -6.46
N ASP A 73 -0.17 -12.21 -7.38
CA ASP A 73 -0.31 -13.44 -8.18
C ASP A 73 0.53 -13.39 -9.47
N MET A 74 1.19 -12.26 -9.75
CA MET A 74 1.94 -12.06 -10.99
C MET A 74 3.41 -12.50 -10.82
N PHE A 75 3.89 -13.32 -11.76
CA PHE A 75 5.27 -13.80 -11.79
C PHE A 75 5.88 -13.61 -13.18
N PHE A 76 7.14 -13.20 -13.21
CA PHE A 76 7.90 -12.98 -14.44
C PHE A 76 9.23 -13.75 -14.42
N PRO A 77 9.70 -14.27 -15.57
CA PRO A 77 11.04 -14.82 -15.66
C PRO A 77 12.10 -13.77 -15.26
N GLY A 78 13.00 -14.14 -14.33
CA GLY A 78 14.04 -13.23 -13.84
C GLY A 78 13.56 -12.16 -12.86
N MET A 79 12.35 -12.28 -12.31
CA MET A 79 11.82 -11.35 -11.31
C MET A 79 12.71 -11.29 -10.06
N LEU A 80 12.97 -10.07 -9.59
CA LEU A 80 13.58 -9.82 -8.28
C LEU A 80 12.51 -9.50 -7.25
N HIS A 81 12.78 -9.85 -6.01
CA HIS A 81 11.96 -9.53 -4.87
C HIS A 81 12.56 -8.33 -4.13
N ALA A 82 11.82 -7.23 -4.12
CA ALA A 82 12.21 -6.02 -3.40
C ALA A 82 11.60 -6.00 -2.00
N LYS A 83 12.39 -5.60 -1.01
CA LYS A 83 11.95 -5.38 0.38
C LYS A 83 12.51 -4.06 0.90
N ILE A 84 11.76 -3.42 1.80
CA ILE A 84 12.09 -2.12 2.37
C ILE A 84 12.39 -2.29 3.85
N LYS A 85 13.54 -1.79 4.31
CA LYS A 85 13.82 -1.64 5.74
C LYS A 85 13.03 -0.46 6.26
N ARG A 86 12.16 -0.72 7.24
CA ARG A 86 11.38 0.32 7.93
C ARG A 86 12.19 0.87 9.09
N ALA A 87 11.97 2.15 9.41
CA ALA A 87 12.73 2.83 10.45
C ALA A 87 12.50 2.23 11.84
N GLY A 88 11.26 1.82 12.15
CA GLY A 88 10.90 1.26 13.46
C GLY A 88 10.91 2.27 14.61
N ILE A 89 11.23 3.53 14.35
CA ILE A 89 11.30 4.63 15.33
C ILE A 89 10.42 5.80 14.91
N SER A 90 9.76 6.46 15.87
CA SER A 90 8.76 7.48 15.59
C SER A 90 9.33 8.77 14.99
N HIS A 91 10.47 9.28 15.49
CA HIS A 91 11.04 10.53 15.00
C HIS A 91 12.55 10.53 15.27
N ALA A 92 13.37 10.64 14.24
CA ALA A 92 14.82 10.59 14.38
C ALA A 92 15.55 11.23 13.21
N ARG A 93 16.75 11.76 13.46
CA ARG A 93 17.72 12.10 12.41
C ARG A 93 18.53 10.87 12.05
N ILE A 94 18.71 10.63 10.76
CA ILE A 94 19.55 9.56 10.22
C ILE A 94 21.01 10.05 10.25
N LYS A 95 21.84 9.44 11.10
CA LYS A 95 23.28 9.75 11.14
C LYS A 95 24.02 9.05 10.01
N SER A 96 23.76 7.77 9.85
CA SER A 96 24.41 6.93 8.84
C SER A 96 23.54 5.73 8.46
N ILE A 97 23.73 5.23 7.24
CA ILE A 97 23.16 3.97 6.76
C ILE A 97 24.30 3.19 6.10
N ASP A 98 24.52 1.96 6.55
CA ASP A 98 25.50 1.04 5.98
C ASP A 98 24.79 -0.19 5.40
N VAL A 99 24.92 -0.35 4.08
CA VAL A 99 24.37 -1.46 3.29
C VAL A 99 25.44 -2.49 2.88
N SER A 100 26.71 -2.27 3.24
CA SER A 100 27.85 -3.01 2.70
C SER A 100 27.87 -4.50 3.06
N GLU A 101 27.28 -4.90 4.18
CA GLU A 101 27.09 -6.32 4.51
C GLU A 101 25.98 -6.96 3.68
N ALA A 102 24.88 -6.23 3.45
CA ALA A 102 23.75 -6.71 2.65
C ALA A 102 24.14 -6.90 1.18
N GLU A 103 24.91 -5.97 0.59
CA GLU A 103 25.39 -6.06 -0.80
C GLU A 103 26.25 -7.30 -1.08
N LYS A 104 26.93 -7.83 -0.06
CA LYS A 104 27.79 -9.02 -0.19
C LYS A 104 27.01 -10.33 -0.06
N MET A 105 25.72 -10.28 0.28
CA MET A 105 24.94 -11.48 0.52
C MET A 105 24.56 -12.21 -0.77
N PRO A 106 24.51 -13.56 -0.75
CA PRO A 106 24.13 -14.33 -1.94
C PRO A 106 22.74 -13.96 -2.45
N GLY A 107 22.66 -13.70 -3.76
CA GLY A 107 21.40 -13.41 -4.44
C GLY A 107 20.89 -11.98 -4.30
N VAL A 108 21.57 -11.11 -3.55
CA VAL A 108 21.30 -9.66 -3.56
C VAL A 108 21.83 -9.07 -4.87
N MET A 109 20.96 -8.34 -5.57
CA MET A 109 21.26 -7.74 -6.87
C MET A 109 21.39 -6.22 -6.80
N ALA A 110 20.73 -5.59 -5.84
CA ALA A 110 20.85 -4.15 -5.60
C ALA A 110 20.43 -3.80 -4.17
N THR A 111 21.02 -2.74 -3.64
CA THR A 111 20.52 -1.98 -2.49
C THR A 111 20.36 -0.52 -2.89
N VAL A 112 19.47 0.20 -2.21
CA VAL A 112 19.33 1.65 -2.41
C VAL A 112 18.97 2.34 -1.11
N ILE A 113 19.55 3.51 -0.88
CA ILE A 113 19.22 4.40 0.24
C ILE A 113 18.66 5.73 -0.27
N GLY A 114 17.96 6.49 0.60
CA GLY A 114 17.31 7.74 0.20
C GLY A 114 18.22 8.74 -0.51
N LYS A 115 19.49 8.86 -0.07
CA LYS A 115 20.48 9.79 -0.64
C LYS A 115 20.88 9.47 -2.09
N GLU A 116 20.62 8.25 -2.57
CA GLU A 116 20.94 7.81 -3.93
C GLU A 116 19.78 8.04 -4.91
N ILE A 117 18.61 8.42 -4.40
CA ILE A 117 17.41 8.63 -5.21
C ILE A 117 17.45 10.05 -5.79
N PRO A 118 17.51 10.22 -7.13
CA PRO A 118 17.65 11.54 -7.74
C PRO A 118 16.51 12.52 -7.42
N VAL A 119 15.28 12.01 -7.28
CA VAL A 119 14.09 12.76 -6.88
C VAL A 119 13.42 12.02 -5.74
N ASN A 120 13.81 12.36 -4.52
CA ASN A 120 13.38 11.68 -3.30
C ASN A 120 12.23 12.43 -2.60
N SER A 121 11.18 12.77 -3.35
CA SER A 121 10.03 13.50 -2.82
C SER A 121 8.78 13.17 -3.64
N PHE A 122 7.69 12.85 -2.96
CA PHE A 122 6.37 12.64 -3.54
C PHE A 122 5.27 13.15 -2.59
N GLY A 123 4.04 13.18 -3.07
CA GLY A 123 2.85 13.43 -2.26
C GLY A 123 1.72 14.05 -3.10
N PRO A 124 0.45 13.87 -2.69
CA PRO A 124 -0.69 14.26 -3.50
C PRO A 124 -0.95 15.78 -3.53
N SER A 125 -0.42 16.52 -2.56
CA SER A 125 -0.63 17.97 -2.43
C SER A 125 0.67 18.72 -2.22
N TYR A 126 1.51 18.23 -1.32
CA TYR A 126 2.87 18.70 -1.12
C TYR A 126 3.85 17.58 -1.47
N GLN A 127 5.03 17.94 -1.95
CA GLN A 127 6.11 16.98 -2.25
C GLN A 127 6.99 16.81 -1.01
N ASP A 128 6.40 16.37 0.10
CA ASP A 128 7.02 16.36 1.43
C ASP A 128 7.24 14.95 1.99
N GLN A 129 6.93 13.91 1.21
CA GLN A 129 7.13 12.51 1.57
C GLN A 129 8.33 11.95 0.79
N PRO A 130 9.43 11.58 1.44
CA PRO A 130 10.54 10.92 0.76
C PRO A 130 10.18 9.47 0.42
N LEU A 131 10.69 8.95 -0.72
CA LEU A 131 10.50 7.54 -1.08
C LEU A 131 11.22 6.62 -0.09
N LEU A 132 12.46 7.00 0.27
CA LEU A 132 13.20 6.49 1.41
C LEU A 132 13.74 7.69 2.19
N ALA A 133 13.53 7.74 3.51
CA ALA A 133 14.06 8.80 4.37
C ALA A 133 15.59 8.90 4.24
N ASP A 134 16.08 10.12 4.06
CA ASP A 134 17.48 10.45 3.78
C ASP A 134 18.16 11.30 4.87
N ASP A 135 17.41 12.20 5.51
CA ASP A 135 17.86 13.00 6.66
C ASP A 135 17.05 12.75 7.93
N ILE A 136 15.71 12.71 7.82
CA ILE A 136 14.81 12.60 8.97
C ILE A 136 13.79 11.48 8.73
N VAL A 137 13.67 10.60 9.72
CA VAL A 137 12.54 9.69 9.92
C VAL A 137 11.46 10.45 10.67
N ARG A 138 10.25 10.53 10.12
CA ARG A 138 9.08 11.24 10.67
C ARG A 138 8.05 10.30 11.29
N HIS A 139 8.09 9.01 10.94
CA HIS A 139 7.30 7.98 11.59
C HIS A 139 7.95 6.60 11.48
N ALA A 140 7.53 5.66 12.34
CA ALA A 140 8.11 4.30 12.41
C ALA A 140 7.98 3.49 11.11
N GLY A 141 7.06 3.90 10.22
CA GLY A 141 6.81 3.26 8.93
C GLY A 141 7.64 3.82 7.78
N ASP A 142 8.45 4.86 7.98
CA ASP A 142 9.33 5.39 6.94
C ASP A 142 10.27 4.29 6.44
N GLY A 143 10.41 4.18 5.12
CA GLY A 143 11.44 3.35 4.52
C GLY A 143 12.78 4.06 4.64
N VAL A 144 13.85 3.37 5.05
CA VAL A 144 15.20 3.98 5.16
C VAL A 144 16.19 3.40 4.16
N ALA A 145 15.96 2.16 3.74
CA ALA A 145 16.73 1.48 2.72
C ALA A 145 15.86 0.43 2.01
N ALA A 146 16.24 0.02 0.81
CA ALA A 146 15.62 -1.10 0.12
C ALA A 146 16.66 -2.07 -0.44
N VAL A 147 16.26 -3.34 -0.57
CA VAL A 147 17.05 -4.43 -1.14
C VAL A 147 16.22 -5.09 -2.23
N ALA A 148 16.86 -5.45 -3.35
CA ALA A 148 16.32 -6.35 -4.35
C ALA A 148 17.17 -7.62 -4.45
N ALA A 149 16.54 -8.80 -4.34
CA ALA A 149 17.22 -10.09 -4.39
C ALA A 149 16.48 -11.12 -5.27
N VAL A 150 17.15 -12.21 -5.64
CA VAL A 150 16.58 -13.25 -6.53
C VAL A 150 15.48 -14.09 -5.87
N THR A 151 15.39 -14.09 -4.55
CA THR A 151 14.27 -14.67 -3.81
C THR A 151 13.80 -13.73 -2.71
N GLU A 152 12.54 -13.89 -2.30
CA GLU A 152 11.96 -13.11 -1.20
C GLU A 152 12.72 -13.30 0.12
N GLN A 153 13.10 -14.53 0.45
CA GLN A 153 13.83 -14.83 1.69
C GLN A 153 15.21 -14.15 1.70
N GLN A 154 15.94 -14.17 0.58
CA GLN A 154 17.24 -13.49 0.51
C GLN A 154 17.11 -11.97 0.66
N ALA A 155 16.03 -11.37 0.14
CA ALA A 155 15.78 -9.95 0.34
C ALA A 155 15.53 -9.64 1.82
N LEU A 156 14.74 -10.46 2.52
CA LEU A 156 14.47 -10.32 3.95
C LEU A 156 15.75 -10.49 4.79
N ASP A 157 16.53 -11.54 4.54
CA ASP A 157 17.78 -11.79 5.26
C ASP A 157 18.79 -10.65 5.10
N ALA A 158 18.81 -10.03 3.91
CA ALA A 158 19.66 -8.88 3.62
C ALA A 158 19.22 -7.60 4.33
N LEU A 159 17.91 -7.37 4.53
CA LEU A 159 17.43 -6.22 5.30
C LEU A 159 17.96 -6.21 6.74
N GLU A 160 18.11 -7.39 7.35
CA GLU A 160 18.65 -7.55 8.71
C GLU A 160 20.14 -7.18 8.81
N LYS A 161 20.86 -7.17 7.68
CA LYS A 161 22.28 -6.77 7.63
C LYS A 161 22.51 -5.28 7.40
N ILE A 162 21.47 -4.54 7.01
CA ILE A 162 21.56 -3.08 6.90
C ILE A 162 21.58 -2.48 8.30
N LYS A 163 22.62 -1.69 8.58
CA LYS A 163 22.78 -0.97 9.84
C LYS A 163 22.38 0.48 9.65
N VAL A 164 21.57 1.00 10.56
CA VAL A 164 21.13 2.40 10.55
C VAL A 164 21.39 3.00 11.91
N GLU A 165 22.08 4.13 11.93
CA GLU A 165 22.34 4.89 13.15
C GLU A 165 21.39 6.08 13.21
N TYR A 166 20.65 6.16 14.32
CA TYR A 166 19.67 7.22 14.58
C TYR A 166 20.14 8.13 15.71
N GLU A 167 19.80 9.40 15.60
CA GLU A 167 19.68 10.32 16.73
C GLU A 167 18.20 10.58 16.95
N GLU A 168 17.66 10.11 18.07
CA GLU A 168 16.24 10.27 18.37
C GLU A 168 15.88 11.75 18.52
N LEU A 169 14.77 12.15 17.92
CA LEU A 169 14.18 13.47 18.06
C LEU A 169 12.89 13.33 18.87
N THR A 170 12.48 14.41 19.54
CA THR A 170 11.22 14.40 20.30
C THR A 170 10.05 14.18 19.34
N PRO A 171 9.29 13.08 19.49
CA PRO A 171 8.12 12.81 18.67
C PRO A 171 6.92 13.60 19.20
N VAL A 172 5.95 13.87 18.32
CA VAL A 172 4.66 14.45 18.70
C VAL A 172 3.56 13.49 18.24
N TYR A 173 2.73 13.04 19.17
CA TYR A 173 1.71 12.01 18.93
C TYR A 173 0.28 12.53 18.94
N ASP A 174 0.09 13.77 19.39
CA ASP A 174 -1.22 14.42 19.50
C ASP A 174 -1.28 15.59 18.52
N PRO A 175 -2.32 15.67 17.66
CA PRO A 175 -2.44 16.73 16.67
C PRO A 175 -2.66 18.11 17.31
N LEU A 176 -3.37 18.21 18.44
CA LEU A 176 -3.58 19.48 19.14
C LEU A 176 -2.28 19.96 19.79
N GLU A 177 -1.47 19.05 20.32
CA GLU A 177 -0.12 19.37 20.79
C GLU A 177 0.79 19.80 19.62
N ALA A 178 0.72 19.11 18.48
CA ALA A 178 1.50 19.45 17.28
C ALA A 178 1.17 20.86 16.74
N MET A 179 -0.06 21.32 16.90
CA MET A 179 -0.50 22.64 16.44
C MET A 179 0.09 23.81 17.24
N LYS A 180 0.68 23.57 18.42
CA LYS A 180 1.24 24.65 19.25
C LYS A 180 2.47 25.28 18.59
N ASP A 181 2.67 26.57 18.86
CA ASP A 181 3.78 27.33 18.27
C ASP A 181 5.15 26.79 18.69
N ASP A 182 5.27 26.33 19.94
CA ASP A 182 6.48 25.76 20.54
C ASP A 182 6.68 24.25 20.26
N ALA A 183 5.73 23.60 19.59
CA ALA A 183 5.85 22.19 19.20
C ALA A 183 6.99 21.98 18.18
N VAL A 184 7.62 20.81 18.25
CA VAL A 184 8.60 20.37 17.25
C VAL A 184 7.95 20.35 15.88
N LYS A 185 8.56 21.04 14.90
CA LYS A 185 8.03 21.09 13.54
C LYS A 185 8.53 19.91 12.71
N ILE A 186 7.62 19.22 12.01
CA ILE A 186 7.90 17.92 11.38
C ILE A 186 8.32 18.03 9.90
N HIS A 187 7.70 18.94 9.13
CA HIS A 187 7.92 19.07 7.68
C HIS A 187 8.50 20.42 7.27
N ASN A 188 7.92 21.52 7.73
CA ASN A 188 8.40 22.88 7.49
C ASN A 188 8.78 23.51 8.84
N ASN A 189 9.67 24.51 8.86
CA ASN A 189 10.13 25.13 10.11
C ASN A 189 9.12 26.14 10.69
N GLU A 190 7.91 26.26 10.13
CA GLU A 190 6.96 27.32 10.44
C GLU A 190 5.76 26.80 11.27
N SER A 191 5.09 25.74 10.81
CA SER A 191 3.89 25.20 11.44
C SER A 191 3.62 23.73 11.08
N ASN A 192 3.10 22.98 12.04
CA ASN A 192 2.52 21.65 11.80
C ASN A 192 1.07 21.71 11.31
N VAL A 193 0.46 22.90 11.23
CA VAL A 193 -0.88 23.08 10.67
C VAL A 193 -0.81 22.95 9.15
N TYR A 194 -1.24 21.79 8.65
CA TYR A 194 -1.24 21.50 7.22
C TYR A 194 -2.18 22.42 6.40
N SER A 195 -3.38 22.69 6.91
CA SER A 195 -4.37 23.51 6.23
C SER A 195 -5.39 24.08 7.22
N SER A 196 -5.90 25.28 6.92
CA SER A 196 -7.01 25.90 7.64
C SER A 196 -8.13 26.24 6.65
N LYS A 197 -9.37 25.99 7.04
CA LYS A 197 -10.56 26.33 6.26
C LYS A 197 -11.56 27.05 7.14
N THR A 198 -12.07 28.18 6.65
CA THR A 198 -13.09 28.95 7.35
C THR A 198 -14.40 28.89 6.56
N ILE A 199 -15.47 28.47 7.22
CA ILE A 199 -16.83 28.46 6.65
C ILE A 199 -17.58 29.63 7.28
N LYS A 200 -18.08 30.55 6.46
CA LYS A 200 -18.90 31.69 6.89
C LYS A 200 -20.24 31.63 6.17
N LYS A 201 -21.34 31.67 6.92
CA LYS A 201 -22.69 31.67 6.37
C LYS A 201 -23.63 32.40 7.33
N GLY A 202 -24.24 33.49 6.84
CA GLY A 202 -25.12 34.32 7.66
C GLY A 202 -24.36 35.10 8.73
N ASP A 203 -25.09 35.47 9.78
CA ASP A 203 -24.60 36.18 10.96
C ASP A 203 -24.77 35.24 12.18
N VAL A 204 -23.64 34.71 12.67
CA VAL A 204 -23.64 33.68 13.71
C VAL A 204 -23.92 34.32 15.07
N GLU A 205 -23.36 35.49 15.31
CA GLU A 205 -23.54 36.29 16.52
C GLU A 205 -25.02 36.61 16.74
N LYS A 206 -25.70 37.14 15.71
CA LYS A 206 -27.15 37.37 15.76
C LYS A 206 -27.92 36.06 15.97
N GLY A 207 -27.49 34.98 15.32
CA GLY A 207 -28.11 33.67 15.49
C GLY A 207 -28.09 33.17 16.93
N PHE A 208 -26.99 33.42 17.67
CA PHE A 208 -26.90 33.11 19.09
C PHE A 208 -27.76 34.02 19.96
N GLU A 209 -27.82 35.33 19.67
CA GLU A 209 -28.66 36.29 20.42
C GLU A 209 -30.15 35.99 20.29
N ASP A 210 -30.61 35.60 19.10
CA ASP A 210 -32.03 35.32 18.81
C ASP A 210 -32.47 33.92 19.26
N SER A 211 -31.58 33.08 19.81
CA SER A 211 -31.86 31.66 20.14
C SER A 211 -32.45 31.48 21.55
N ASP A 212 -33.54 30.70 21.66
CA ASP A 212 -34.13 30.34 22.97
C ASP A 212 -33.25 29.36 23.78
N HIS A 213 -32.48 28.51 23.10
CA HIS A 213 -31.62 27.49 23.71
C HIS A 213 -30.32 27.32 22.93
N ILE A 214 -29.20 27.16 23.64
CA ILE A 214 -27.86 26.93 23.08
C ILE A 214 -27.28 25.67 23.72
N PHE A 215 -26.77 24.76 22.90
CA PHE A 215 -26.11 23.54 23.34
C PHE A 215 -24.71 23.47 22.74
N GLU A 216 -23.72 23.18 23.58
CA GLU A 216 -22.33 23.02 23.18
C GLU A 216 -21.80 21.67 23.67
N ALA A 217 -21.08 20.97 22.79
CA ALA A 217 -20.43 19.71 23.12
C ALA A 217 -19.18 19.50 22.26
N THR A 218 -18.16 18.87 22.85
CA THR A 218 -16.95 18.45 22.15
C THR A 218 -17.07 16.98 21.78
N PHE A 219 -16.81 16.66 20.51
CA PHE A 219 -16.83 15.29 20.00
C PHE A 219 -15.47 14.93 19.42
N THR A 220 -15.03 13.70 19.67
CA THR A 220 -13.82 13.12 19.11
C THR A 220 -14.14 11.77 18.51
N THR A 221 -13.64 11.48 17.32
CA THR A 221 -13.62 10.12 16.75
C THR A 221 -12.24 9.51 16.95
N GLN A 222 -12.14 8.18 16.84
CA GLN A 222 -10.85 7.50 16.85
C GLN A 222 -9.92 8.04 15.74
N MET A 223 -8.62 8.04 16.02
CA MET A 223 -7.54 8.20 15.04
C MET A 223 -7.18 6.85 14.42
#